data_AF-A0A5N0EGF8-F1
#
_entry.id   AF-A0A5N0EGF8-F1
#
_cell.length_a   1.000
_cell.length_b   1.000
_cell.length_c   1.000
_cell.angle_alpha   90.00
_cell.angle_beta   90.00
_cell.angle_gamma   90.00
#
_symmetry.space_group_name_H-M   'P 1'
#
loop_
_entity.id
_entity.type
_entity.pdbx_description
1 polymer ?
#
loop_
_entity_poly.entity_id
_entity_poly.type
_entity_poly.pdbx_seq_one_letter_code
_entity_poly.pdbx_strand_id
1 'polypeptide(L)'
;MHSKITGTEPISGLRYDANDPGAQLWIHLTAWHSVLYTYEKFGVDEVPRSRAEMRAYYERMRPILAATEATQQHVDLLLNSASTLLPDSVLLRPVAKLTQTLFRKATIATLPRWMRKMGGVQQSRVTDAAVTVALRVMFRSIAQSVAAQRFIVRLTSPLTAPVLDPILCAVPPKNPVVWTPEEARAHYGTVRPAEQYAQILAARTAKPLPEHAAADGSEPLLAFG
;
A
#
# COMPACT_ATOMS: atom_id res chain seq x y z
N MET A 1 -0.22 12.93 -10.92
CA MET A 1 0.25 13.51 -9.65
C MET A 1 1.76 13.79 -9.69
N HIS A 2 2.62 12.85 -10.10
CA HIS A 2 4.07 13.05 -10.15
C HIS A 2 4.56 14.18 -11.08
N SER A 3 3.85 14.48 -12.17
CA SER A 3 4.20 15.59 -13.08
C SER A 3 4.24 16.98 -12.45
N LYS A 4 3.67 17.14 -11.26
CA LYS A 4 3.67 18.41 -10.51
C LYS A 4 4.71 18.45 -9.40
N ILE A 5 5.47 17.38 -9.19
CA ILE A 5 6.41 17.24 -8.08
C ILE A 5 7.84 17.37 -8.62
N THR A 6 8.27 18.62 -8.76
CA THR A 6 9.64 18.99 -9.16
C THR A 6 10.19 20.01 -8.16
N GLY A 7 11.51 20.14 -8.05
CA GLY A 7 12.12 21.09 -7.13
C GLY A 7 13.65 20.98 -7.08
N THR A 8 14.24 21.60 -6.07
CA THR A 8 15.66 21.45 -5.74
C THR A 8 15.76 20.81 -4.38
N GLU A 9 16.47 19.69 -4.29
CA GLU A 9 16.66 18.94 -3.05
C GLU A 9 17.61 19.72 -2.12
N PRO A 10 17.24 19.95 -0.84
CA PRO A 10 17.91 20.95 -0.01
C PRO A 10 19.29 20.53 0.51
N ILE A 11 19.68 19.25 0.40
CA ILE A 11 20.95 18.74 0.94
C ILE A 11 22.05 18.84 -0.12
N SER A 12 21.79 18.34 -1.33
CA SER A 12 22.73 18.32 -2.44
C SER A 12 22.63 19.54 -3.36
N GLY A 13 21.51 20.27 -3.31
CA GLY A 13 21.22 21.37 -4.24
C GLY A 13 20.89 20.90 -5.67
N LEU A 14 20.73 19.60 -5.88
CA LEU A 14 20.41 19.03 -7.19
C LEU A 14 18.91 19.19 -7.51
N ARG A 15 18.62 19.29 -8.80
CA ARG A 15 17.25 19.37 -9.30
C ARG A 15 16.60 17.99 -9.20
N TYR A 16 15.41 17.94 -8.59
CA TYR A 16 14.57 16.76 -8.41
C TYR A 16 13.36 16.84 -9.34
N ASP A 17 13.04 15.72 -9.98
CA ASP A 17 11.81 15.50 -10.74
C ASP A 17 11.29 14.09 -10.42
N ALA A 18 10.05 13.97 -9.95
CA ALA A 18 9.43 12.67 -9.67
C ALA A 18 9.17 11.84 -10.94
N ASN A 19 9.28 12.44 -12.12
CA ASN A 19 9.25 11.78 -13.42
C ASN A 19 10.63 11.46 -14.01
N ASP A 20 11.71 11.74 -13.28
CA ASP A 20 13.04 11.30 -13.71
C ASP A 20 13.08 9.75 -13.85
N PRO A 21 13.41 9.20 -15.03
CA PRO A 21 13.45 7.77 -15.24
C PRO A 21 14.44 7.05 -14.31
N GLY A 22 15.56 7.71 -13.96
CA GLY A 22 16.55 7.15 -13.03
C GLY A 22 15.99 6.97 -11.62
N ALA A 23 15.37 8.02 -11.08
CA ALA A 23 14.70 7.98 -9.77
C ALA A 23 13.54 6.97 -9.76
N GLN A 24 12.76 6.89 -10.84
CA GLN A 24 11.68 5.91 -10.96
C GLN A 24 12.19 4.48 -11.04
N LEU A 25 13.24 4.22 -11.80
CA LEU A 25 13.86 2.89 -11.86
C LEU A 25 14.39 2.50 -10.48
N TRP A 26 15.10 3.40 -9.81
CA TRP A 26 15.63 3.16 -8.48
C TRP A 26 14.54 2.82 -7.47
N ILE A 27 13.45 3.61 -7.40
CA ILE A 27 12.37 3.35 -6.43
C ILE A 27 11.66 2.02 -6.71
N HIS A 28 11.45 1.65 -7.98
CA HIS A 28 10.81 0.37 -8.31
C HIS A 28 11.73 -0.81 -8.02
N LEU A 29 13.01 -0.72 -8.37
CA LEU A 29 13.99 -1.77 -8.08
C LEU A 29 14.17 -1.97 -6.58
N THR A 30 14.37 -0.89 -5.83
CA THR A 30 14.54 -0.97 -4.37
C THR A 30 13.26 -1.42 -3.67
N ALA A 31 12.09 -0.98 -4.13
CA ALA A 31 10.81 -1.49 -3.62
C ALA A 31 10.70 -3.01 -3.84
N TRP A 32 10.87 -3.50 -5.07
CA TRP A 32 10.80 -4.93 -5.36
C TRP A 32 11.88 -5.74 -4.64
N HIS A 33 13.10 -5.22 -4.58
CA HIS A 33 14.20 -5.85 -3.84
C HIS A 33 13.87 -5.95 -2.35
N SER A 34 13.32 -4.90 -1.73
CA SER A 34 12.92 -4.93 -0.32
C SER A 34 11.81 -5.96 -0.05
N VAL A 35 10.85 -6.10 -0.98
CA VAL A 35 9.78 -7.11 -0.90
C VAL A 35 10.35 -8.52 -1.01
N LEU A 36 11.25 -8.76 -1.97
CA LEU A 36 11.91 -10.06 -2.16
C LEU A 36 12.81 -10.41 -0.97
N TYR A 37 13.62 -9.47 -0.50
CA TYR A 37 14.45 -9.66 0.69
C TYR A 37 13.62 -9.99 1.92
N THR A 38 12.48 -9.32 2.11
CA THR A 38 11.53 -9.65 3.19
C THR A 38 10.99 -11.07 3.02
N TYR A 39 10.60 -11.44 1.80
CA TYR A 39 10.11 -12.78 1.50
C TYR A 39 11.16 -13.87 1.75
N GLU A 40 12.41 -13.66 1.34
CA GLU A 40 13.52 -14.60 1.58
C GLU A 40 13.90 -14.69 3.06
N LYS A 41 13.95 -13.55 3.75
CA LYS A 41 14.41 -13.48 5.14
C LYS A 41 13.41 -14.07 6.13
N PHE A 42 12.12 -13.82 5.92
CA PHE A 42 11.08 -14.27 6.84
C PHE A 42 10.35 -15.54 6.33
N GLY A 43 10.51 -15.89 5.05
CA GLY A 43 9.82 -17.05 4.47
C GLY A 43 8.29 -16.92 4.50
N VAL A 44 7.60 -17.88 3.88
CA VAL A 44 6.12 -17.95 3.89
C VAL A 44 5.59 -18.54 5.21
N ASP A 45 6.46 -19.20 5.98
CA ASP A 45 6.08 -19.93 7.18
C ASP A 45 6.07 -19.06 8.44
N GLU A 46 6.80 -17.94 8.45
CA GLU A 46 6.70 -16.96 9.55
C GLU A 46 5.53 -15.98 9.38
N VAL A 47 4.89 -15.97 8.20
CA VAL A 47 3.73 -15.12 7.93
C VAL A 47 2.52 -15.68 8.68
N PRO A 48 1.93 -14.94 9.64
CA PRO A 48 0.76 -15.41 10.36
C PRO A 48 -0.42 -15.70 9.44
N ARG A 49 -0.95 -16.92 9.49
CA ARG A 49 -2.09 -17.41 8.69
C ARG A 49 -3.40 -17.34 9.45
N SER A 50 -3.36 -16.97 10.73
CA SER A 50 -4.53 -16.83 11.58
C SER A 50 -4.51 -15.56 12.43
N ARG A 51 -5.70 -15.16 12.91
CA ARG A 51 -5.84 -14.04 13.86
C ARG A 51 -5.14 -14.31 15.20
N ALA A 52 -4.96 -15.58 15.56
CA ALA A 52 -4.26 -15.96 16.79
C ALA A 52 -2.74 -15.76 16.62
N GLU A 53 -2.18 -16.24 15.50
CA GLU A 53 -0.78 -16.03 15.16
C GLU A 53 -0.44 -14.54 15.00
N MET A 54 -1.31 -13.74 14.38
CA MET A 54 -1.12 -12.29 14.27
C MET A 54 -1.02 -11.62 15.65
N ARG A 55 -1.85 -12.04 16.62
CA ARG A 55 -1.78 -11.53 18.00
C ARG A 55 -0.48 -11.94 18.67
N ALA A 56 -0.07 -13.20 18.54
CA ALA A 56 1.20 -13.68 19.08
C ALA A 56 2.40 -12.94 18.48
N TYR A 57 2.37 -12.66 17.17
CA TYR A 57 3.37 -11.85 16.50
C TYR A 57 3.46 -10.44 17.11
N TYR A 58 2.33 -9.73 17.27
CA TYR A 58 2.35 -8.40 17.87
C TYR A 58 2.83 -8.39 19.32
N GLU A 59 2.49 -9.40 20.13
CA GLU A 59 3.02 -9.50 21.50
C GLU A 59 4.53 -9.71 21.52
N ARG A 60 5.10 -10.47 20.57
CA ARG A 60 6.56 -10.61 20.41
C ARG A 60 7.25 -9.33 19.94
N MET A 61 6.63 -8.60 19.02
CA MET A 61 7.21 -7.37 18.45
C MET A 61 7.12 -6.19 19.42
N ARG A 62 6.06 -6.09 20.21
CA ARG A 62 5.80 -4.95 21.10
C ARG A 62 6.98 -4.54 22.01
N PRO A 63 7.71 -5.44 22.71
CA PRO A 63 8.80 -5.05 23.59
C PRO A 63 10.04 -4.52 22.87
N ILE A 64 10.21 -4.80 21.58
CA ILE A 64 11.39 -4.37 20.80
C ILE A 64 11.13 -3.15 19.92
N LEU A 65 9.88 -2.68 19.86
CA LEU A 65 9.52 -1.48 19.11
C LEU A 65 9.80 -0.21 19.92
N ALA A 66 10.49 0.73 19.29
CA ALA A 66 10.71 2.08 19.81
C ALA A 66 10.16 3.10 18.81
N ALA A 67 9.57 4.18 19.33
CA ALA A 67 9.14 5.31 18.52
C ALA A 67 10.00 6.53 18.85
N THR A 68 10.46 7.21 17.81
CA THR A 68 11.19 8.47 17.92
C THR A 68 10.26 9.64 17.68
N GLU A 69 10.72 10.86 17.94
CA GLU A 69 10.00 12.09 17.60
C GLU A 69 9.69 12.17 16.11
N ALA A 70 10.64 11.75 15.26
CA ALA A 70 10.43 11.65 13.82
C ALA A 70 9.30 10.67 13.46
N THR A 71 9.20 9.53 14.17
CA THR A 71 8.07 8.60 14.01
C THR A 71 6.73 9.27 14.35
N GLN A 72 6.68 10.04 15.45
CA GLN A 72 5.46 10.71 15.90
C GLN A 72 5.02 11.82 14.93
N GLN A 73 5.97 12.63 14.44
CA GLN A 73 5.71 13.63 13.41
C GLN A 73 5.17 13.00 12.13
N HIS A 74 5.71 11.84 11.72
CA HIS A 74 5.23 11.12 10.56
C HIS A 74 3.80 10.56 10.76
N VAL A 75 3.50 10.02 11.95
CA VAL A 75 2.13 9.60 12.31
C VAL A 75 1.16 10.78 12.22
N ASP A 76 1.54 11.95 12.72
CA ASP A 76 0.71 13.16 12.62
C ASP A 76 0.48 13.61 11.18
N LEU A 77 1.52 13.58 10.35
CA LEU A 77 1.41 13.85 8.92
C LEU A 77 0.40 12.92 8.24
N LEU A 78 0.52 11.60 8.47
CA LEU A 78 -0.38 10.60 7.89
C LEU A 78 -1.82 10.76 8.37
N LEU A 79 -2.03 11.08 9.64
CA LEU A 79 -3.38 11.31 10.18
C LEU A 79 -4.00 12.62 9.68
N ASN A 80 -3.19 13.57 9.23
CA ASN A 80 -3.64 14.84 8.70
C ASN A 80 -3.77 14.83 7.16
N SER A 81 -3.28 13.82 6.44
CA SER A 81 -3.31 13.79 4.96
C SER A 81 -4.70 13.48 4.36
N ALA A 82 -5.70 13.13 5.18
CA ALA A 82 -7.05 12.83 4.71
C ALA A 82 -7.74 14.01 3.98
N SER A 83 -7.31 15.26 4.20
CA SER A 83 -7.82 16.42 3.48
C SER A 83 -7.46 16.44 2.00
N THR A 84 -6.43 15.68 1.58
CA THR A 84 -6.00 15.59 0.17
C THR A 84 -6.97 14.78 -0.69
N LEU A 85 -7.94 14.08 -0.08
CA LEU A 85 -8.97 13.33 -0.80
C LEU A 85 -10.06 14.23 -1.39
N LEU A 86 -10.21 15.46 -0.88
CA LEU A 86 -11.20 16.41 -1.37
C LEU A 86 -10.54 17.42 -2.33
N PRO A 87 -11.26 17.90 -3.37
CA PRO A 87 -10.75 18.93 -4.26
C PRO A 87 -10.34 20.19 -3.49
N ASP A 88 -9.18 20.76 -3.83
CA ASP A 88 -8.69 22.02 -3.26
C ASP A 88 -9.58 23.19 -3.69
N SER A 89 -10.68 23.40 -2.98
CA SER A 89 -11.60 24.51 -3.15
C SER A 89 -11.68 25.33 -1.85
N VAL A 90 -11.48 26.64 -1.98
CA VAL A 90 -11.53 27.59 -0.85
C VAL A 90 -12.90 27.53 -0.15
N LEU A 91 -13.98 27.34 -0.92
CA LEU A 91 -15.34 27.27 -0.40
C LEU A 91 -15.59 26.00 0.43
N LEU A 92 -14.95 24.89 0.08
CA LEU A 92 -15.13 23.58 0.74
C LEU A 92 -14.18 23.37 1.92
N ARG A 93 -13.25 24.29 2.20
CA ARG A 93 -12.30 24.21 3.31
C ARG A 93 -12.92 23.85 4.67
N PRO A 94 -14.05 24.44 5.13
CA PRO A 94 -14.63 24.03 6.42
C PRO A 94 -15.11 22.58 6.41
N VAL A 95 -15.72 22.13 5.31
CA VAL A 95 -16.15 20.74 5.13
C VAL A 95 -14.95 19.79 5.09
N ALA A 96 -13.86 20.21 4.42
CA ALA A 96 -12.63 19.44 4.36
C ALA A 96 -11.99 19.27 5.75
N LYS A 97 -11.92 20.34 6.56
CA LYS A 97 -11.43 20.27 7.94
C LYS A 97 -12.28 19.36 8.83
N LEU A 98 -13.61 19.42 8.69
CA LEU A 98 -14.52 18.54 9.41
C LEU A 98 -14.30 17.08 9.02
N THR A 99 -14.23 16.81 7.72
CA THR A 99 -14.00 15.47 7.15
C THR A 99 -12.66 14.92 7.62
N GLN A 100 -11.59 15.72 7.55
CA GLN A 100 -10.26 15.35 8.04
C GLN A 100 -10.28 15.01 9.53
N THR A 101 -10.95 15.82 10.35
CA THR A 101 -11.07 15.57 11.81
C THR A 101 -11.80 14.26 12.07
N LEU A 102 -12.88 14.00 11.33
CA LEU A 102 -13.64 12.75 11.45
C LEU A 102 -12.80 11.54 11.03
N PHE A 103 -12.11 11.62 9.88
CA PHE A 103 -11.21 10.58 9.40
C PHE A 103 -10.07 10.30 10.40
N ARG A 104 -9.42 11.35 10.92
CA ARG A 104 -8.39 11.20 11.95
C ARG A 104 -8.92 10.47 13.18
N LYS A 105 -10.08 10.86 13.70
CA LYS A 105 -10.70 10.20 14.86
C LYS A 105 -11.09 8.74 14.58
N ALA A 106 -11.60 8.47 13.37
CA ALA A 106 -11.91 7.13 12.90
C ALA A 106 -10.65 6.24 12.81
N THR A 107 -9.59 6.73 12.18
CA THR A 107 -8.32 6.01 12.10
C THR A 107 -7.71 5.78 13.48
N ILE A 108 -7.69 6.78 14.36
CA ILE A 108 -7.20 6.58 15.73
C ILE A 108 -8.01 5.51 16.45
N ALA A 109 -9.33 5.46 16.27
CA ALA A 109 -10.20 4.47 16.92
C ALA A 109 -9.88 3.02 16.52
N THR A 110 -9.35 2.78 15.31
CA THR A 110 -8.95 1.43 14.86
C THR A 110 -7.59 0.98 15.38
N LEU A 111 -6.76 1.90 15.90
CA LEU A 111 -5.43 1.58 16.41
C LEU A 111 -5.48 1.00 17.84
N PRO A 112 -4.68 -0.02 18.16
CA PRO A 112 -4.45 -0.47 19.54
C PRO A 112 -3.88 0.64 20.43
N ARG A 113 -4.27 0.67 21.71
CA ARG A 113 -3.85 1.72 22.66
C ARG A 113 -2.33 1.87 22.80
N TRP A 114 -1.58 0.78 22.74
CA TRP A 114 -0.12 0.82 22.84
C TRP A 114 0.52 1.49 21.62
N MET A 115 -0.02 1.26 20.42
CA MET A 115 0.43 1.94 19.19
C MET A 115 0.15 3.44 19.24
N ARG A 116 -1.01 3.83 19.77
CA ARG A 116 -1.35 5.25 19.95
C ARG A 116 -0.36 5.97 20.87
N LYS A 117 0.03 5.31 21.98
CA LYS A 117 1.03 5.84 22.91
C LYS A 117 2.39 6.02 22.22
N MET A 118 2.84 5.05 21.43
CA MET A 118 4.08 5.18 20.66
C MET A 118 4.02 6.29 19.62
N GLY A 119 2.91 6.38 18.89
CA GLY A 119 2.67 7.39 17.86
C GLY A 119 2.35 8.78 18.40
N GLY A 120 2.36 9.01 19.72
CA GLY A 120 2.11 10.33 20.31
C GLY A 120 0.66 10.82 20.20
N VAL A 121 -0.29 9.95 19.83
CA VAL A 121 -1.68 10.35 19.59
C VAL A 121 -2.61 9.98 20.72
N GLN A 122 -3.50 10.89 21.09
CA GLN A 122 -4.48 10.68 22.15
C GLN A 122 -5.92 10.84 21.65
N GLN A 123 -6.79 9.96 22.12
CA GLN A 123 -8.23 10.02 21.91
C GLN A 123 -8.94 9.42 23.12
N SER A 124 -10.05 10.04 23.53
CA SER A 124 -10.82 9.57 24.67
C SER A 124 -11.52 8.24 24.36
N ARG A 125 -11.71 7.41 25.40
CA ARG A 125 -12.45 6.13 25.27
C ARG A 125 -13.91 6.33 24.84
N VAL A 126 -14.51 7.46 25.23
CA VAL A 126 -15.89 7.81 24.85
C VAL A 126 -15.95 8.14 23.35
N THR A 127 -14.99 8.91 22.85
CA THR A 127 -14.86 9.19 21.41
C THR A 127 -14.64 7.90 20.61
N ASP A 128 -13.77 7.01 21.08
CA ASP A 128 -13.55 5.70 20.43
C ASP A 128 -14.86 4.91 20.30
N ALA A 129 -15.61 4.80 21.39
CA ALA A 129 -16.86 4.05 21.42
C ALA A 129 -17.90 4.66 20.47
N ALA A 130 -18.10 5.98 20.54
CA ALA A 130 -19.04 6.71 19.70
C ALA A 130 -18.69 6.55 18.20
N VAL A 131 -17.43 6.76 17.84
CA VAL A 131 -16.96 6.63 16.45
C VAL A 131 -17.08 5.18 15.97
N THR A 132 -16.72 4.20 16.80
CA THR A 132 -16.84 2.78 16.45
C THR A 132 -18.28 2.38 16.18
N VAL A 133 -19.22 2.83 17.01
CA VAL A 133 -20.66 2.57 16.81
C VAL A 133 -21.14 3.23 15.52
N ALA A 134 -20.82 4.50 15.32
CA ALA A 134 -21.20 5.24 14.11
C ALA A 134 -20.68 4.56 12.83
N LEU A 135 -19.39 4.18 12.81
CA LEU A 135 -18.78 3.48 11.67
C LEU A 135 -19.43 2.12 11.42
N ARG A 136 -19.71 1.34 12.47
CA ARG A 136 -20.38 0.04 12.33
C ARG A 136 -21.76 0.18 11.70
N VAL A 137 -22.55 1.16 12.13
CA VAL A 137 -23.87 1.45 11.55
C VAL A 137 -23.71 1.86 10.10
N MET A 138 -22.81 2.82 9.81
CA MET A 138 -22.56 3.29 8.44
C MET A 138 -22.14 2.15 7.50
N PHE A 139 -21.13 1.35 7.87
CA PHE A 139 -20.68 0.22 7.05
C PHE A 139 -21.75 -0.85 6.89
N ARG A 140 -22.53 -1.14 7.94
CA ARG A 140 -23.65 -2.08 7.85
C ARG A 140 -24.70 -1.58 6.86
N SER A 141 -25.07 -0.30 6.91
CA SER A 141 -26.02 0.31 5.98
C SER A 141 -25.53 0.28 4.54
N ILE A 142 -24.26 0.62 4.29
CA ILE A 142 -23.65 0.53 2.96
C ILE A 142 -23.67 -0.92 2.46
N ALA A 143 -23.33 -1.88 3.32
CA ALA A 143 -23.31 -3.30 2.97
C ALA A 143 -24.69 -3.88 2.62
N GLN A 144 -25.79 -3.22 2.98
CA GLN A 144 -27.15 -3.64 2.57
C GLN A 144 -27.52 -3.18 1.16
N SER A 145 -26.74 -2.33 0.50
CA SER A 145 -27.10 -1.73 -0.79
C SER A 145 -25.98 -1.82 -1.81
N VAL A 146 -26.14 -2.73 -2.77
CA VAL A 146 -25.24 -2.85 -3.94
C VAL A 146 -25.18 -1.53 -4.72
N ALA A 147 -26.31 -0.83 -4.86
CA ALA A 147 -26.35 0.47 -5.54
C ALA A 147 -25.47 1.51 -4.83
N ALA A 148 -25.54 1.58 -3.49
CA ALA A 148 -24.70 2.48 -2.70
C ALA A 148 -23.21 2.10 -2.79
N GLN A 149 -22.89 0.81 -2.71
CA GLN A 149 -21.51 0.32 -2.88
C GLN A 149 -20.93 0.72 -4.23
N ARG A 150 -21.69 0.51 -5.32
CA ARG A 150 -21.28 0.86 -6.68
C ARG A 150 -21.11 2.37 -6.87
N PHE A 151 -22.05 3.16 -6.34
CA PHE A 151 -21.95 4.62 -6.36
C PHE A 151 -20.65 5.10 -5.68
N ILE A 152 -20.36 4.57 -4.48
CA ILE A 152 -19.14 4.91 -3.73
C ILE A 152 -17.88 4.51 -4.51
N VAL A 153 -17.81 3.28 -5.05
CA VAL A 153 -16.64 2.82 -5.81
C VAL A 153 -16.41 3.68 -7.05
N ARG A 154 -17.46 4.03 -7.80
CA ARG A 154 -17.35 4.90 -8.98
C ARG A 154 -16.88 6.31 -8.61
N LEU A 155 -17.29 6.81 -7.45
CA LEU A 155 -16.90 8.13 -6.96
C LEU A 155 -15.44 8.16 -6.49
N THR A 156 -14.99 7.15 -5.73
CA THR A 156 -13.69 7.17 -5.05
C THR A 156 -12.58 6.47 -5.83
N SER A 157 -12.93 5.48 -6.66
CA SER A 157 -11.97 4.65 -7.40
C SER A 157 -12.52 4.24 -8.78
N PRO A 158 -12.74 5.21 -9.68
CA PRO A 158 -13.40 4.97 -10.97
C PRO A 158 -12.68 3.93 -11.84
N LEU A 159 -11.35 3.85 -11.76
CA LEU A 159 -10.55 2.88 -12.52
C LEU A 159 -10.77 1.43 -12.05
N THR A 160 -11.17 1.24 -10.79
CA THR A 160 -11.48 -0.10 -10.26
C THR A 160 -12.94 -0.50 -10.44
N ALA A 161 -13.81 0.44 -10.81
CA ALA A 161 -15.24 0.18 -10.95
C ALA A 161 -15.55 -0.93 -11.97
N PRO A 162 -14.89 -1.02 -13.15
CA PRO A 162 -15.12 -2.12 -14.09
C PRO A 162 -14.79 -3.52 -13.53
N VAL A 163 -13.88 -3.60 -12.56
CA VAL A 163 -13.47 -4.86 -11.92
C VAL A 163 -14.42 -5.22 -10.77
N LEU A 164 -14.82 -4.24 -9.97
CA LEU A 164 -15.65 -4.45 -8.78
C LEU A 164 -17.15 -4.54 -9.10
N ASP A 165 -17.66 -3.82 -10.11
CA ASP A 165 -19.09 -3.82 -10.46
C ASP A 165 -19.64 -5.24 -10.72
N PRO A 166 -18.98 -6.13 -11.50
CA PRO A 166 -19.43 -7.50 -11.70
C PRO A 166 -19.47 -8.30 -10.39
N ILE A 167 -18.49 -8.11 -9.51
CA ILE A 167 -18.40 -8.81 -8.23
C ILE A 167 -19.54 -8.37 -7.30
N LEU A 168 -19.78 -7.05 -7.20
CA LEU A 168 -20.84 -6.48 -6.35
C LEU A 168 -22.24 -6.87 -6.84
N CYS A 169 -22.43 -7.01 -8.15
CA CYS A 169 -23.68 -7.48 -8.75
C CYS A 169 -23.79 -9.01 -8.79
N ALA A 170 -22.83 -9.75 -8.21
CA ALA A 170 -22.77 -11.22 -8.25
C ALA A 170 -22.90 -11.80 -9.68
N VAL A 171 -22.32 -11.12 -10.66
CA VAL A 171 -22.29 -11.60 -12.05
C VAL A 171 -21.42 -12.86 -12.09
N PRO A 172 -21.92 -13.98 -12.65
CA PRO A 172 -21.14 -15.21 -12.70
C PRO A 172 -19.86 -15.02 -13.52
N PRO A 173 -18.72 -15.57 -13.06
CA PRO A 173 -17.46 -15.47 -13.78
C PRO A 173 -17.55 -16.26 -15.09
N LYS A 174 -16.89 -15.74 -16.14
CA LYS A 174 -16.79 -16.45 -17.44
C LYS A 174 -16.07 -17.79 -17.32
N ASN A 175 -15.10 -17.87 -16.42
CA ASN A 175 -14.40 -19.09 -16.06
C ASN A 175 -14.51 -19.28 -14.53
N PRO A 176 -15.31 -20.26 -14.05
CA PRO A 176 -15.50 -20.49 -12.62
C PRO A 176 -14.36 -21.29 -11.98
N VAL A 177 -13.33 -21.65 -12.73
CA VAL A 177 -12.22 -22.46 -12.22
C VAL A 177 -11.35 -21.62 -11.29
N VAL A 178 -11.19 -22.10 -10.06
CA VAL A 178 -10.25 -21.56 -9.08
C VAL A 178 -9.08 -22.52 -8.98
N TRP A 179 -7.90 -22.08 -9.40
CA TRP A 179 -6.68 -22.88 -9.31
C TRP A 179 -5.91 -22.56 -8.04
N THR A 180 -5.31 -23.59 -7.46
CA THR A 180 -4.17 -23.38 -6.55
C THR A 180 -2.98 -22.81 -7.34
N PRO A 181 -2.03 -22.14 -6.67
CA PRO A 181 -0.81 -21.68 -7.33
C PRO A 181 -0.01 -22.80 -8.03
N GLU A 182 -0.09 -24.04 -7.55
CA GLU A 182 0.57 -25.20 -8.17
C GLU A 182 -0.15 -25.65 -9.44
N GLU A 183 -1.48 -25.76 -9.40
CA GLU A 183 -2.30 -26.12 -10.57
C GLU A 183 -2.20 -25.07 -11.68
N ALA A 184 -2.26 -23.78 -11.33
CA ALA A 184 -2.10 -22.70 -12.29
C ALA A 184 -0.72 -22.77 -12.96
N ARG A 185 0.33 -23.08 -12.21
CA ARG A 185 1.70 -23.24 -12.74
C ARG A 185 1.80 -24.40 -13.71
N ALA A 186 1.26 -25.56 -13.34
CA ALA A 186 1.22 -26.72 -14.22
C ALA A 186 0.40 -26.44 -15.49
N HIS A 187 -0.74 -25.76 -15.37
CA HIS A 187 -1.62 -25.42 -16.49
C HIS A 187 -0.98 -24.44 -17.48
N TYR A 188 -0.30 -23.40 -16.97
CA TYR A 188 0.35 -22.38 -17.79
C TYR A 188 1.81 -22.67 -18.13
N GLY A 189 2.36 -23.80 -17.67
CA GLY A 189 3.77 -24.14 -17.87
C GLY A 189 4.74 -23.16 -17.22
N THR A 190 4.34 -22.53 -16.11
CA THR A 190 5.18 -21.54 -15.41
C THR A 190 5.94 -22.20 -14.26
N VAL A 191 7.27 -22.07 -14.29
CA VAL A 191 8.17 -22.53 -13.23
C VAL A 191 8.03 -21.68 -11.95
N ARG A 192 8.58 -22.16 -10.83
CA ARG A 192 8.48 -21.41 -9.56
C ARG A 192 9.26 -20.10 -9.65
N PRO A 193 8.83 -19.01 -9.00
CA PRO A 193 9.58 -17.74 -9.01
C PRO A 193 11.05 -17.88 -8.59
N ALA A 194 11.35 -18.76 -7.63
CA ALA A 194 12.73 -19.03 -7.22
C ALA A 194 13.56 -19.70 -8.34
N GLU A 195 12.96 -20.60 -9.11
CA GLU A 195 13.60 -21.25 -10.26
C GLU A 195 13.77 -20.27 -11.43
N GLN A 196 12.77 -19.42 -11.69
CA GLN A 196 12.87 -18.33 -12.66
C GLN A 196 14.02 -17.38 -12.29
N TYR A 197 14.12 -17.02 -11.02
CA TYR A 197 15.20 -16.16 -10.54
C TYR A 197 16.57 -16.82 -10.68
N ALA A 198 16.70 -18.11 -10.33
CA ALA A 198 17.94 -18.87 -10.54
C ALA A 198 18.33 -18.96 -12.02
N GLN A 199 17.36 -19.14 -12.93
CA GLN A 199 17.59 -19.11 -14.38
C GLN A 199 18.06 -17.73 -14.85
N ILE A 200 17.44 -16.65 -14.36
CA ILE A 200 17.86 -15.27 -14.64
C ILE A 200 19.30 -15.05 -14.15
N LEU A 201 19.65 -15.50 -12.95
CA LEU A 201 21.01 -15.39 -12.43
C LEU A 201 22.02 -16.19 -13.27
N ALA A 202 21.71 -17.42 -13.65
CA ALA A 202 22.56 -18.25 -14.50
C ALA A 202 22.78 -17.60 -15.88
N ALA A 203 21.73 -17.02 -16.47
CA ALA A 203 21.82 -16.26 -17.71
C ALA A 203 22.64 -14.96 -17.54
N ARG A 204 22.58 -14.30 -16.38
CA ARG A 204 23.41 -13.13 -16.05
C ARG A 204 24.88 -13.49 -15.92
N THR A 205 25.24 -14.61 -15.30
CA THR A 205 26.66 -15.05 -15.25
C THR A 205 27.25 -15.34 -16.63
N ALA A 206 26.41 -15.54 -17.66
CA ALA A 206 26.85 -15.73 -19.04
C ALA A 206 27.12 -14.42 -19.81
N LYS A 207 26.72 -13.25 -19.30
CA LYS A 207 26.95 -11.94 -19.92
C LYS A 207 27.49 -10.92 -18.90
N PRO A 208 28.69 -10.34 -19.09
CA PRO A 208 29.17 -9.29 -18.20
C PRO A 208 28.21 -8.09 -18.26
N LEU A 209 27.73 -7.66 -17.09
CA LEU A 209 26.92 -6.46 -16.96
C LEU A 209 27.85 -5.23 -16.92
N PRO A 210 27.50 -4.12 -17.59
CA PRO A 210 28.23 -2.87 -17.43
C PRO A 210 28.06 -2.36 -15.99
N GLU A 211 29.09 -1.67 -15.47
CA GLU A 211 29.11 -1.11 -14.12
C GLU A 211 27.95 -0.11 -13.89
N HIS A 212 27.52 0.57 -14.96
CA HIS A 212 26.38 1.49 -14.98
C HIS A 212 25.61 1.37 -16.30
N ALA A 213 24.28 1.58 -16.27
CA ALA A 213 23.51 1.82 -17.49
C ALA A 213 23.99 3.09 -18.19
N ALA A 214 23.99 3.09 -19.52
CA ALA A 214 24.18 4.30 -20.29
C ALA A 214 23.09 5.33 -19.92
N ALA A 215 23.50 6.55 -19.56
CA ALA A 215 22.61 7.62 -19.11
C ALA A 215 21.62 8.12 -20.18
N ASP A 216 21.81 7.70 -21.43
CA ASP A 216 20.95 8.03 -22.58
C ASP A 216 19.79 7.04 -22.77
N GLY A 217 19.68 5.99 -21.94
CA GLY A 217 18.65 4.97 -22.05
C GLY A 217 18.79 4.02 -23.25
N SER A 218 19.93 4.08 -23.96
CA SER A 218 20.20 3.23 -25.13
C SER A 218 20.47 1.76 -24.76
N GLU A 219 20.96 1.52 -23.55
CA GLU A 219 21.11 0.20 -22.96
C GLU A 219 20.11 0.00 -21.83
N PRO A 220 18.92 -0.56 -22.10
CA PRO A 220 18.07 -1.03 -21.03
C PRO A 220 18.81 -2.19 -20.34
N LEU A 221 19.30 -1.95 -19.12
CA LEU A 221 19.75 -2.99 -18.18
C LEU A 221 18.71 -4.12 -17.96
N LEU A 222 17.51 -3.96 -18.52
CA LEU A 222 16.33 -4.81 -18.42
C LEU A 222 15.67 -5.09 -19.78
N ALA A 223 16.44 -5.29 -20.86
CA ALA A 223 15.90 -5.95 -22.06
C ALA A 223 15.56 -7.41 -21.71
N PHE A 224 14.33 -7.66 -21.27
CA PHE A 224 13.76 -9.00 -21.18
C PHE A 224 13.38 -9.41 -22.61
N GLY A 225 14.28 -10.13 -23.27
CA GLY A 225 14.01 -10.81 -24.54
C GLY A 225 13.13 -12.04 -24.36
#